data_AF-A0A926QML4-F1
#
_entry.id   AF-A0A926QML4-F1
#
_cell.length_a   1.000
_cell.length_b   1.000
_cell.length_c   1.000
_cell.angle_alpha   90.00
_cell.angle_beta   90.00
_cell.angle_gamma   90.00
#
_symmetry.space_group_name_H-M   'P 1'
#
loop_
_entity.id
_entity.type
_entity.pdbx_description
1 polymer ?
#
loop_
_entity_poly.entity_id
_entity_poly.type
_entity_poly.pdbx_seq_one_letter_code
_entity_poly.pdbx_strand_id
1 'polypeptide(L)'
;MTAFSANGNARTFDVRAGDVGYVPFAYGHYIQNTGTETLWFLEMFRSDRYADLSLNQWMALSPEQLVQSNLNASPELMGSLRKAKWPVVKYTDTDMSNG
;
A
#
# COMPACT_ATOMS: atom_id res chain seq x y z
N MET A 1 -5.84 -7.26 -5.47
CA MET A 1 -4.80 -7.31 -4.41
C MET A 1 -3.47 -7.68 -5.05
N THR A 2 -2.39 -6.99 -4.73
CA THR A 2 -1.04 -7.39 -5.15
C THR A 2 -0.22 -7.76 -3.93
N ALA A 3 0.45 -8.89 -3.97
CA ALA A 3 1.41 -9.32 -2.94
C ALA A 3 2.83 -9.29 -3.52
N PHE A 4 3.71 -8.52 -2.88
CA PHE A 4 5.12 -8.40 -3.19
C PHE A 4 5.93 -9.20 -2.17
N SER A 5 6.69 -10.17 -2.70
CA SER A 5 7.72 -10.88 -1.97
C SER A 5 9.09 -10.29 -2.29
N ALA A 6 10.13 -10.75 -1.61
CA ALA A 6 11.49 -10.32 -1.90
C ALA A 6 11.95 -10.71 -3.34
N ASN A 7 13.11 -10.19 -3.74
CA ASN A 7 13.78 -10.53 -5.00
C ASN A 7 12.98 -10.16 -6.26
N GLY A 8 12.19 -9.08 -6.22
CA GLY A 8 11.45 -8.58 -7.38
C GLY A 8 10.20 -9.40 -7.76
N ASN A 9 9.82 -10.37 -6.93
CA ASN A 9 8.69 -11.25 -7.20
C ASN A 9 7.39 -10.64 -6.67
N ALA A 10 6.44 -10.38 -7.56
CA ALA A 10 5.10 -9.91 -7.22
C ALA A 10 4.03 -10.69 -7.99
N ARG A 11 2.84 -10.82 -7.39
CA ARG A 11 1.67 -11.36 -8.09
C ARG A 11 0.40 -10.61 -7.70
N THR A 12 -0.43 -10.36 -8.70
CA THR A 12 -1.75 -9.73 -8.57
C THR A 12 -2.84 -10.78 -8.61
N PHE A 13 -3.86 -10.58 -7.78
CA PHE A 13 -5.03 -11.43 -7.65
C PHE A 13 -6.29 -10.57 -7.63
N ASP A 14 -7.29 -10.97 -8.40
CA ASP A 14 -8.66 -10.51 -8.23
C ASP A 14 -9.31 -11.34 -7.12
N VAL A 15 -10.02 -10.67 -6.23
CA VAL A 15 -10.74 -11.26 -5.09
C VAL A 15 -12.12 -10.62 -5.04
N ARG A 16 -13.15 -11.45 -4.85
CA ARG A 16 -14.55 -11.05 -4.77
C ARG A 16 -15.25 -11.64 -3.55
N ALA A 17 -16.53 -11.30 -3.37
CA ALA A 17 -17.35 -11.85 -2.31
C ALA A 17 -17.33 -13.40 -2.34
N GLY A 18 -17.01 -14.00 -1.19
CA GLY A 18 -16.86 -15.45 -1.03
C GLY A 18 -15.44 -15.99 -1.19
N ASP A 19 -14.50 -15.21 -1.72
CA ASP A 19 -13.11 -15.65 -1.87
C ASP A 19 -12.32 -15.49 -0.56
N VAL A 20 -11.25 -16.28 -0.43
CA VAL A 20 -10.25 -16.15 0.64
C VAL A 20 -8.91 -15.75 0.03
N GLY A 21 -8.37 -14.62 0.46
CA GLY A 21 -7.01 -14.18 0.14
C GLY A 21 -6.01 -14.57 1.25
N TYR A 22 -4.73 -14.68 0.89
CA TYR A 22 -3.66 -14.89 1.86
C TYR A 22 -2.41 -14.09 1.48
N VAL A 23 -1.84 -13.37 2.45
CA VAL A 23 -0.57 -12.66 2.32
C VAL A 23 0.41 -13.25 3.33
N PRO A 24 1.50 -13.91 2.89
CA PRO A 24 2.51 -14.45 3.79
C PRO A 24 3.16 -13.38 4.67
N PHE A 25 3.73 -13.82 5.80
CA PHE A 25 4.38 -12.93 6.77
C PHE A 25 5.39 -11.99 6.09
N ALA A 26 5.27 -10.70 6.41
CA ALA A 26 6.12 -9.61 5.93
C ALA A 26 6.08 -9.31 4.42
N TYR A 27 5.15 -9.88 3.65
CA TYR A 27 4.99 -9.50 2.24
C TYR A 27 4.34 -8.12 2.12
N GLY A 28 4.91 -7.26 1.27
CA GLY A 28 4.29 -5.98 0.95
C GLY A 28 2.99 -6.22 0.19
N HIS A 29 1.94 -5.44 0.47
CA HIS A 29 0.67 -5.62 -0.22
C HIS A 29 -0.18 -4.35 -0.23
N TYR A 30 -1.10 -4.28 -1.18
CA TYR A 30 -2.22 -3.35 -1.17
C TYR A 30 -3.49 -4.05 -1.64
N ILE A 31 -4.63 -3.53 -1.20
CA ILE A 31 -5.96 -3.97 -1.62
C ILE A 31 -6.64 -2.74 -2.23
N GLN A 32 -7.01 -2.87 -3.49
CA GLN A 32 -7.67 -1.82 -4.25
C GLN A 32 -9.07 -2.28 -4.60
N ASN A 33 -10.06 -1.44 -4.34
CA ASN A 33 -11.41 -1.62 -4.86
C ASN A 33 -11.41 -1.22 -6.34
N THR A 34 -11.68 -2.17 -7.23
CA THR A 34 -11.79 -1.97 -8.67
C THR A 34 -13.25 -1.97 -9.15
N GLY A 35 -14.21 -2.14 -8.24
CA GLY A 35 -15.65 -2.11 -8.52
C GLY A 35 -16.28 -0.74 -8.24
N THR A 36 -17.58 -0.64 -8.49
CA THR A 36 -18.40 0.56 -8.26
C THR A 36 -19.08 0.58 -6.89
N GLU A 37 -19.08 -0.55 -6.19
CA GLU A 37 -19.70 -0.71 -4.87
C GLU A 37 -18.65 -0.64 -3.75
N THR A 38 -19.11 -0.57 -2.49
CA THR A 38 -18.20 -0.59 -1.34
C THR A 38 -17.60 -1.98 -1.15
N LEU A 39 -16.27 -2.05 -1.07
CA LEU A 39 -15.56 -3.27 -0.69
C LEU A 39 -15.57 -3.45 0.83
N TRP A 40 -16.09 -4.58 1.29
CA TRP A 40 -16.00 -5.05 2.67
C TRP A 40 -15.19 -6.35 2.72
N PHE A 41 -14.21 -6.43 3.63
CA PHE A 41 -13.40 -7.62 3.85
C PHE A 41 -12.89 -7.67 5.30
N LEU A 42 -12.36 -8.82 5.71
CA LEU A 42 -11.78 -9.04 7.04
C LEU A 42 -10.31 -9.41 6.91
N GLU A 43 -9.45 -8.72 7.66
CA GLU A 43 -8.05 -9.09 7.86
C GLU A 43 -7.93 -9.91 9.14
N MET A 44 -7.41 -11.14 9.05
CA MET A 44 -7.26 -12.03 10.19
C MET A 44 -5.81 -12.46 10.36
N PHE A 45 -5.36 -12.47 11.61
CA PHE A 45 -3.97 -12.78 11.97
C PHE A 45 -3.94 -13.82 13.07
N ARG A 46 -3.01 -14.77 12.97
CA ARG A 46 -2.69 -15.68 14.08
C ARG A 46 -1.71 -14.97 15.03
N SER A 47 -2.22 -13.99 15.76
CA SER A 47 -1.48 -13.11 16.66
C SER A 47 -2.41 -12.57 17.76
N ASP A 48 -1.87 -12.20 18.91
CA ASP A 48 -2.61 -11.56 20.00
C ASP A 48 -2.83 -10.05 19.77
N ARG A 49 -2.09 -9.47 18.82
CA ARG A 49 -2.19 -8.06 18.44
C ARG A 49 -2.13 -7.86 16.93
N TYR A 50 -2.78 -6.80 16.47
CA TYR A 50 -2.61 -6.25 15.14
C TYR A 50 -1.37 -5.34 15.08
N ALA A 51 -0.63 -5.41 13.98
CA ALA A 51 0.43 -4.46 13.66
C ALA A 51 0.62 -4.37 12.15
N ASP A 52 0.88 -3.15 11.67
CA ASP A 52 1.21 -2.86 10.27
C ASP A 52 2.36 -1.84 10.18
N LEU A 53 3.02 -1.82 9.02
CA LEU A 53 3.96 -0.77 8.62
C LEU A 53 3.47 -0.12 7.34
N SER A 54 3.02 1.13 7.41
CA SER A 54 2.64 1.92 6.24
C SER A 54 3.88 2.42 5.50
N LEU A 55 3.99 2.12 4.20
CA LEU A 55 5.08 2.62 3.35
C LEU A 55 5.12 4.16 3.33
N ASN A 56 3.97 4.82 3.22
CA ASN A 56 3.89 6.29 3.21
C ASN A 56 4.42 6.88 4.53
N GLN A 57 3.92 6.39 5.67
CA GLN A 57 4.39 6.84 6.99
C GLN A 57 5.89 6.55 7.19
N TRP A 58 6.36 5.39 6.76
CA TRP A 58 7.76 5.01 6.88
C TRP A 58 8.67 5.96 6.08
N MET A 59 8.31 6.29 4.84
CA MET A 59 9.03 7.28 4.05
C MET A 59 8.98 8.68 4.68
N ALA A 60 7.81 9.11 5.17
CA ALA A 60 7.63 10.41 5.82
C ALA A 60 8.44 10.60 7.13
N LEU A 61 8.79 9.49 7.79
CA LEU A 61 9.55 9.47 9.04
C LEU A 61 11.03 9.12 8.84
N SER A 62 11.42 8.77 7.62
CA SER A 62 12.82 8.56 7.26
C SER A 62 13.49 9.90 6.90
N PRO A 63 14.82 10.04 7.06
CA PRO A 63 15.54 11.22 6.58
C PRO A 63 15.25 11.49 5.10
N GLU A 64 14.86 12.72 4.79
CA GLU A 64 14.40 13.11 3.45
C GLU A 64 15.43 12.79 2.36
N GLN A 65 16.72 13.06 2.63
CA GLN A 65 17.81 12.82 1.70
C GLN A 65 17.94 11.34 1.32
N LEU A 66 17.65 10.41 2.26
CA LEU A 66 17.70 8.97 1.98
C LEU A 66 16.55 8.52 1.09
N VAL A 67 15.36 9.08 1.30
CA VAL A 67 14.20 8.77 0.45
C VAL A 67 14.43 9.31 -0.95
N GLN A 68 14.91 10.55 -1.07
CA GLN A 68 15.26 11.19 -2.33
C GLN A 68 16.33 10.40 -3.09
N SER A 69 17.44 10.02 -2.44
CA SER A 69 18.52 9.30 -3.11
C SER A 69 18.12 7.89 -3.54
N ASN A 70 17.33 7.18 -2.73
CA ASN A 70 17.01 5.78 -3.00
C ASN A 70 15.92 5.62 -4.07
N LEU A 71 15.00 6.59 -4.15
CA LEU A 71 13.83 6.51 -5.05
C LEU A 71 13.91 7.49 -6.23
N ASN A 72 14.96 8.33 -6.28
CA ASN A 72 14.98 9.53 -7.11
C ASN A 72 13.71 10.39 -6.90
N ALA A 73 13.30 10.54 -5.64
CA ALA A 73 12.04 11.18 -5.29
C ALA A 73 12.08 12.69 -5.55
N SER A 74 11.04 13.22 -6.19
CA SER A 74 10.90 14.65 -6.45
C SER A 74 10.47 15.41 -5.17
N PRO A 75 10.72 16.73 -5.11
CA PRO A 75 10.21 17.56 -4.02
C PRO A 75 8.68 17.46 -3.86
N GLU A 76 7.95 17.32 -4.97
CA GLU A 76 6.49 17.14 -4.97
C GLU A 76 6.09 15.83 -4.28
N LEU A 77 6.77 14.71 -4.62
CA LEU A 77 6.55 13.43 -3.96
C LEU A 77 6.85 13.55 -2.47
N MET A 78 7.98 14.15 -2.09
CA MET A 78 8.34 14.34 -0.68
C MET A 78 7.31 15.19 0.09
N GLY A 79 6.79 16.24 -0.55
CA GLY A 79 5.72 17.08 0.00
C GLY A 79 4.37 16.38 0.16
N SER A 80 4.14 15.29 -0.57
CA SER A 80 2.91 14.49 -0.49
C SER A 80 2.90 13.45 0.65
N LEU A 81 4.07 13.15 1.23
CA LEU A 81 4.23 12.13 2.27
C LEU A 81 3.59 12.57 3.60
N ARG A 82 3.03 11.60 4.33
CA ARG A 82 2.26 11.84 5.56
C ARG A 82 2.86 11.07 6.73
N LYS A 83 3.26 11.80 7.77
CA LYS A 83 3.74 11.21 9.04
C LYS A 83 2.64 10.48 9.80
N ALA A 84 1.38 10.88 9.61
CA ALA A 84 0.22 10.18 10.16
C ALA A 84 -0.24 9.07 9.20
N LYS A 85 -0.45 7.86 9.75
CA LYS A 85 -0.89 6.69 8.98
C LYS A 85 -2.35 6.81 8.56
N TRP A 86 -2.61 6.62 7.27
CA TRP A 86 -3.96 6.54 6.68
C TRP A 86 -4.12 5.17 6.01
N PRO A 87 -4.77 4.19 6.68
CA PRO A 87 -4.85 2.81 6.18
C PRO A 87 -5.68 2.66 4.90
N VAL A 88 -6.69 3.51 4.74
CA VAL A 88 -7.54 3.57 3.54
C VAL A 88 -7.41 4.96 2.94
N VAL A 89 -6.97 5.01 1.67
CA VAL A 89 -6.78 6.26 0.92
C VAL A 89 -7.71 6.31 -0.28
N LYS A 90 -8.08 7.52 -0.70
CA LYS A 90 -8.78 7.76 -1.96
C LYS A 90 -7.77 8.21 -3.01
N TYR A 91 -7.88 7.65 -4.20
CA TYR A 91 -7.24 8.17 -5.39
C TYR A 91 -8.27 8.96 -6.20
N THR A 92 -7.88 10.10 -6.75
CA THR A 92 -8.73 10.93 -7.61
C THR A 92 -8.22 10.84 -9.04
N ASP A 93 -9.11 10.61 -10.01
CA ASP A 93 -8.78 10.33 -11.42
C ASP A 93 -8.01 11.46 -12.15
N THR A 94 -7.83 12.63 -11.55
CA THR A 94 -7.06 13.75 -12.12
C THR A 94 -5.58 13.47 -12.33
N ASP A 95 -5.02 12.40 -11.75
CA ASP A 95 -3.59 12.07 -11.87
C ASP A 95 -3.25 11.16 -13.08
N MET A 96 -4.24 10.73 -13.88
CA MET A 96 -4.05 9.87 -15.06
C MET A 96 -4.06 10.64 -16.40
N SER A 97 -4.29 11.95 -16.41
CA SER A 97 -4.38 12.74 -17.66
C SER A 97 -3.03 13.21 -18.23
N ASN A 98 -1.91 12.84 -17.60
CA ASN A 98 -0.56 13.24 -18.00
C ASN A 98 0.35 12.03 -18.35
N GLY A 99 -0.23 10.94 -18.87
CA GLY A 99 0.50 9.78 -19.39
C GLY A 99 0.27 9.60 -20.89
#